data_AF-A0A7X6WGK4-F1
#
_entry.id   AF-A0A7X6WGK4-F1
#
_cell.length_a   1.000
_cell.length_b   1.000
_cell.length_c   1.000
_cell.angle_alpha   90.00
_cell.angle_beta   90.00
_cell.angle_gamma   90.00
#
_symmetry.space_group_name_H-M   'P 1'
#
loop_
_entity.id
_entity.type
_entity.pdbx_description
1 polymer ?
#
loop_
_entity_poly.entity_id
_entity_poly.type
_entity_poly.pdbx_seq_one_letter_code
_entity_poly.pdbx_strand_id
1 'polypeptide(L)' 'RKEKRKNKIFIDWLRNGRGATSVAPYSIRARKGAKVSMPILWKELDEVAPDDINMKQAILRTREEDPWKGFFENHQGLN' A
#
# COMPACT_ATOMS: atom_id res chain seq x y z
N ARG A 1 -20.93 -10.86 -5.18
CA ARG A 1 -21.06 -10.99 -3.70
C ARG A 1 -19.90 -11.82 -3.15
N LYS A 2 -19.51 -11.60 -1.88
CA LYS A 2 -18.34 -12.25 -1.22
C LYS A 2 -18.36 -13.78 -1.34
N GLU A 3 -19.54 -14.38 -1.25
CA GLU A 3 -19.78 -15.83 -1.38
C GLU A 3 -19.29 -16.41 -2.71
N LYS A 4 -19.41 -15.66 -3.82
CA LYS A 4 -18.95 -16.10 -5.15
C LYS A 4 -17.42 -16.03 -5.33
N ARG A 5 -16.68 -15.55 -4.31
CA ARG A 5 -15.22 -15.29 -4.37
C ARG A 5 -14.42 -16.17 -3.40
N LYS A 6 -14.95 -17.33 -3.01
CA LYS A 6 -14.22 -18.29 -2.16
C LYS A 6 -12.87 -18.64 -2.81
N ASN A 7 -11.79 -18.57 -2.03
CA ASN A 7 -10.40 -18.82 -2.45
C ASN A 7 -9.89 -17.94 -3.61
N LYS A 8 -10.47 -16.75 -3.81
CA LYS A 8 -10.03 -15.79 -4.82
C LYS A 8 -9.78 -14.41 -4.21
N ILE A 9 -8.82 -13.68 -4.77
CA ILE A 9 -8.59 -12.28 -4.46
C ILE A 9 -9.60 -11.43 -5.23
N PHE A 10 -10.11 -10.39 -4.58
CA PHE A 10 -10.95 -9.39 -5.23
C PHE A 10 -10.14 -8.16 -5.56
N ILE A 11 -10.14 -7.80 -6.84
CA ILE A 11 -9.60 -6.54 -7.32
C ILE A 11 -10.64 -5.46 -6.97
N ASP A 12 -10.39 -4.73 -5.89
CA ASP A 12 -11.31 -3.71 -5.34
C ASP A 12 -11.26 -2.41 -6.14
N TRP A 13 -11.85 -2.42 -7.34
CA TRP A 13 -11.93 -1.24 -8.22
C TRP A 13 -12.90 -0.17 -7.71
N LEU A 14 -13.69 -0.45 -6.67
CA LEU A 14 -14.67 0.48 -6.10
C LEU A 14 -14.01 1.71 -5.46
N ARG A 15 -12.70 1.67 -5.19
CA ARG A 15 -11.93 2.80 -4.65
C ARG A 15 -11.77 3.98 -5.60
N ASN A 16 -12.01 3.78 -6.89
CA ASN A 16 -11.96 4.84 -7.89
C ASN A 16 -13.28 5.62 -8.00
N GLY A 17 -14.30 5.25 -7.22
CA GLY A 17 -15.56 5.98 -7.16
C GLY A 17 -15.43 7.32 -6.42
N ARG A 18 -16.20 8.32 -6.86
CA ARG A 18 -16.22 9.65 -6.21
C ARG A 18 -16.59 9.52 -4.72
N GLY A 19 -15.78 10.09 -3.85
CA GLY A 19 -15.97 10.06 -2.40
C GLY A 19 -15.45 8.80 -1.70
N ALA A 20 -14.98 7.79 -2.45
CA ALA A 20 -14.26 6.67 -1.87
C ALA A 20 -12.87 7.12 -1.38
N THR A 21 -12.34 6.42 -0.37
CA THR A 21 -11.03 6.73 0.22
C THR A 21 -10.10 5.51 0.20
N SER A 22 -8.80 5.83 0.17
CA SER A 22 -7.70 4.88 0.32
C SER A 22 -6.82 5.33 1.47
N VAL A 23 -6.14 4.36 2.08
CA VAL A 23 -5.17 4.66 3.14
C VAL A 23 -4.00 5.42 2.51
N ALA A 24 -3.63 6.55 3.11
CA ALA A 24 -2.52 7.35 2.61
C ALA A 24 -1.19 6.59 2.79
N PRO A 25 -0.26 6.69 1.83
CA PRO A 25 1.11 6.20 2.01
C PRO A 25 1.73 6.75 3.29
N TYR A 26 2.55 5.94 3.96
CA TYR A 26 3.22 6.28 5.24
C TYR A 26 2.29 6.50 6.45
N SER A 27 0.98 6.42 6.28
CA SER A 27 0.03 6.54 7.41
C SER A 27 0.00 5.29 8.29
N ILE A 28 -0.29 5.49 9.57
CA ILE A 28 -0.42 4.43 10.58
C ILE A 28 -1.83 3.82 10.51
N ARG A 29 -1.92 2.53 10.79
CA ARG A 29 -3.17 1.78 10.90
C ARG A 29 -3.56 1.64 12.37
N ALA A 30 -4.83 1.91 12.68
CA ALA A 30 -5.44 1.67 13.98
C ALA A 30 -5.63 0.15 14.23
N ARG A 31 -4.53 -0.58 14.34
CA ARG A 31 -4.44 -2.02 14.63
C ARG A 31 -3.31 -2.24 15.64
N LYS A 32 -3.33 -3.40 16.30
CA LYS A 32 -2.27 -3.78 17.24
C LYS A 32 -0.90 -3.66 16.57
N GLY A 33 0.03 -2.99 17.25
CA GLY A 33 1.39 -2.76 16.75
C GLY A 33 1.57 -1.55 15.83
N ALA A 34 0.53 -0.74 15.60
CA ALA A 34 0.62 0.53 14.86
C ALA A 34 1.36 0.38 13.51
N LYS A 35 0.91 -0.59 12.71
CA LYS A 35 1.50 -0.92 11.40
C LYS A 35 1.32 0.24 10.41
N VAL A 36 2.20 0.34 9.43
CA VAL A 36 2.28 1.48 8.50
C VAL A 36 1.93 1.03 7.09
N SER A 37 1.19 1.86 6.35
CA SER A 37 0.97 1.69 4.91
C SER A 37 2.22 2.08 4.14
N MET A 38 3.27 1.26 4.25
CA MET A 38 4.61 1.56 3.76
C MET A 38 4.74 1.25 2.26
N PRO A 39 5.16 2.21 1.42
CA PRO A 39 5.62 1.92 0.06
C PRO A 39 6.81 0.96 0.06
N ILE A 40 6.84 0.04 -0.90
CA ILE A 40 7.91 -0.96 -1.08
C ILE A 40 8.33 -1.01 -2.55
N LEU A 41 9.53 -1.51 -2.80
CA LEU A 41 10.01 -1.79 -4.15
C LEU A 41 9.38 -3.09 -4.69
N TRP A 42 9.25 -3.21 -6.00
CA TRP A 42 8.72 -4.44 -6.64
C TRP A 42 9.49 -5.70 -6.26
N LYS A 43 10.81 -5.60 -6.07
CA LYS A 43 11.67 -6.72 -5.66
C LYS A 43 11.39 -7.26 -4.25
N GLU A 44 10.68 -6.50 -3.42
CA GLU A 44 10.39 -6.83 -2.03
C GLU A 44 8.99 -7.47 -1.86
N LEU A 45 8.21 -7.53 -2.93
CA LEU A 45 6.79 -7.90 -2.87
C LEU A 45 6.55 -9.31 -2.31
N ASP A 46 7.42 -10.26 -2.62
CA ASP A 46 7.31 -11.65 -2.15
C ASP A 46 7.86 -11.85 -0.73
N GLU A 47 8.59 -10.86 -0.19
CA GLU A 47 9.27 -10.95 1.11
C GLU A 47 8.51 -10.19 2.21
N VAL A 48 7.74 -9.15 1.86
CA VAL A 48 7.07 -8.26 2.83
C VAL A 48 5.59 -8.62 2.95
N ALA A 49 5.17 -9.06 4.13
CA ALA A 49 3.77 -9.27 4.43
C ALA A 49 3.02 -7.94 4.70
N PRO A 50 1.70 -7.87 4.45
CA PRO A 50 0.92 -6.63 4.55
C PRO A 50 0.91 -5.93 5.92
N ASP A 51 1.26 -6.63 6.99
CA ASP A 51 1.30 -6.11 8.35
C ASP A 51 2.68 -6.23 8.99
N ASP A 52 3.75 -6.34 8.22
CA ASP A 52 5.11 -6.47 8.76
C ASP A 52 5.63 -5.17 9.36
N ILE A 53 5.47 -4.06 8.63
CA ILE A 53 6.18 -2.81 8.92
C ILE A 53 5.44 -2.00 9.99
N ASN A 54 6.07 -1.85 11.15
CA ASN A 54 5.63 -0.96 12.21
C ASN A 54 6.28 0.43 12.11
N MET A 55 5.86 1.37 12.97
CA MET A 55 6.38 2.74 13.01
C MET A 55 7.92 2.81 13.13
N LYS A 56 8.55 2.00 14.00
CA LYS A 56 10.01 2.01 14.20
C LYS A 56 10.74 1.58 12.92
N GLN A 57 10.25 0.54 12.26
CA GLN A 57 10.81 0.05 11.00
C GLN A 57 10.57 1.05 9.87
N ALA A 58 9.40 1.68 9.79
CA ALA A 58 9.10 2.70 8.79
C ALA A 58 10.09 3.88 8.88
N ILE A 59 10.37 4.39 10.09
CA ILE A 59 11.36 5.45 10.30
C ILE A 59 12.76 5.01 9.85
N LEU A 60 13.15 3.75 10.09
CA LEU A 60 14.43 3.25 9.60
C LEU A 60 14.49 3.25 8.07
N ARG A 61 13.43 2.76 7.41
CA ARG A 61 13.34 2.69 5.95
C ARG A 61 13.31 4.06 5.27
N THR A 62 12.80 5.10 5.93
CA THR A 62 12.86 6.47 5.38
C THR A 62 14.29 7.04 5.25
N ARG A 63 15.30 6.33 5.78
CA ARG A 63 16.72 6.68 5.61
C ARG A 63 17.34 6.05 4.36
N GLU A 64 16.65 5.11 3.73
CA GLU A 64 17.04 4.47 2.48
C GLU A 64 16.43 5.23 1.29
N GLU A 65 16.62 4.71 0.07
CA GLU A 65 15.98 5.29 -1.11
C GLU A 65 14.46 5.10 -1.06
N ASP A 66 13.71 6.18 -1.30
CA ASP A 66 12.25 6.16 -1.35
C ASP A 66 11.75 5.32 -2.55
N PRO A 67 10.99 4.22 -2.32
CA PRO A 67 10.43 3.42 -3.40
C PRO A 67 9.49 4.18 -4.35
N TRP A 68 8.96 5.32 -3.91
CA TRP A 68 8.07 6.20 -4.67
C TRP A 68 8.77 7.48 -5.14
N LYS A 69 10.10 7.54 -5.10
CA LYS A 69 10.86 8.63 -5.71
C LYS A 69 10.43 8.81 -7.18
N GLY A 70 10.04 10.03 -7.54
CA GLY A 70 9.55 10.36 -8.89
C GLY A 70 8.10 9.93 -9.18
N PHE A 71 7.32 9.47 -8.18
CA PHE A 71 5.93 9.02 -8.39
C PHE A 71 5.06 10.06 -9.12
N PHE A 72 5.20 11.34 -8.77
CA PHE A 72 4.43 12.43 -9.38
C PHE A 72 4.94 12.88 -10.74
N GLU A 73 6.12 12.44 -11.17
CA GLU A 73 6.72 12.76 -12.46
C GLU A 73 6.23 11.81 -13.57
N ASN A 74 5.67 10.66 -13.18
CA ASN A 74 5.17 9.65 -14.10
C ASN A 74 3.73 9.95 -14.55
N HIS A 75 3.60 10.69 -15.65
CA HIS A 75 2.30 11.01 -16.26
C HIS A 75 1.90 9.98 -17.31
N GLN A 76 0.84 9.21 -17.03
CA GLN A 76 0.31 8.19 -17.94
C GLN A 76 -1.18 8.45 -18.22
N GLY A 77 -1.61 8.21 -19.46
CA GLY A 77 -3.01 8.32 -19.89
C GLY A 77 -3.55 6.96 -20.34
N LEU A 78 -4.87 6.81 -20.27
CA LEU A 78 -5.58 5.73 -20.97
C LEU A 78 -5.90 6.25 -22.38
N ASN A 79 -5.42 5.55 -23.41
CA ASN A 79 -5.70 5.87 -24.82
C ASN A 79 -7.17 5.65 -25.16
#